data_AF-A0A849FXA4-F1
#
_entry.id   AF-A0A849FXA4-F1
#
_cell.length_a   1.000
_cell.length_b   1.000
_cell.length_c   1.000
_cell.angle_alpha   90.00
_cell.angle_beta   90.00
_cell.angle_gamma   90.00
#
_symmetry.space_group_name_H-M   'P 1'
#
loop_
_entity.id
_entity.type
_entity.pdbx_description
1 polymer ?
#
loop_
_entity_poly.entity_id
_entity_poly.type
_entity_poly.pdbx_seq_one_letter_code
_entity_poly.pdbx_strand_id
1 'polypeptide(L)'
;MESLIQLNNYRPHPTDSKYMIFIYHDYKMACTFEDGLVESDLFFEKDVTENGPNKRWLYAVKKRDFQAVKKWNNIAIGTHRKPFISDPILRYVVIAISVGVMALAFIGFLKS
;
A
#
# COMPACT_ATOMS: atom_id res chain seq x y z
N MET A 1 22.80 -6.89 11.60
CA MET A 1 21.86 -5.89 11.06
C MET A 1 20.47 -6.38 11.37
N GLU A 2 19.77 -5.71 12.29
CA GLU A 2 18.41 -6.09 12.67
C GLU A 2 17.48 -5.96 11.46
N SER A 3 17.00 -7.10 10.94
CA SER A 3 15.88 -7.15 10.02
C SER A 3 14.60 -6.90 10.81
N LEU A 4 14.35 -5.65 11.19
CA LEU A 4 13.01 -5.24 11.60
C LEU A 4 12.13 -5.47 10.37
N ILE A 5 11.13 -6.34 10.50
CA ILE A 5 10.10 -6.53 9.49
C ILE A 5 9.43 -5.16 9.32
N GLN A 6 9.84 -4.42 8.28
CA GLN A 6 9.21 -3.15 7.94
C GLN A 6 7.86 -3.48 7.32
N LEU A 7 6.81 -3.38 8.14
CA LEU A 7 5.43 -3.58 7.69
C LEU A 7 5.02 -2.58 6.60
N ASN A 8 5.70 -1.42 6.59
CA ASN A 8 5.45 -0.34 5.65
C ASN A 8 6.54 -0.28 4.57
N ASN A 9 6.17 0.21 3.40
CA ASN A 9 7.06 0.39 2.26
C ASN A 9 7.86 1.70 2.30
N TYR A 10 8.04 2.31 3.48
CA TYR A 10 8.78 3.55 3.63
C TYR A 10 9.69 3.53 4.86
N ARG A 11 10.77 4.31 4.81
CA ARG A 11 11.75 4.44 5.90
C ARG A 11 12.37 5.85 5.94
N PRO A 12 12.93 6.29 7.08
CA PRO A 12 13.75 7.49 7.12
C PRO A 12 14.92 7.39 6.15
N HIS A 13 15.28 8.51 5.52
CA HIS A 13 16.46 8.55 4.65
C HIS A 13 17.74 8.36 5.49
N PRO A 14 18.71 7.52 5.05
CA PRO A 14 19.89 7.18 5.85
C PRO A 14 20.82 8.37 6.12
N THR A 15 20.98 9.25 5.12
CA THR A 15 21.85 10.43 5.18
C THR A 15 21.15 11.70 5.68
N ASP A 16 19.95 12.03 5.17
CA ASP A 16 19.20 13.24 5.58
C ASP A 16 17.88 12.90 6.28
N SER A 17 17.83 13.07 7.61
CA SER A 17 16.64 12.80 8.42
C SER A 17 15.39 13.66 8.09
N LYS A 18 15.54 14.72 7.28
CA LYS A 18 14.43 15.53 6.78
C LYS A 18 13.62 14.84 5.69
N TYR A 19 14.12 13.74 5.14
CA TYR A 19 13.44 12.99 4.07
C TYR A 19 12.99 11.61 4.52
N MET A 20 11.90 11.16 3.90
CA MET A 20 11.36 9.81 3.99
C MET A 20 11.46 9.16 2.62
N ILE A 21 11.98 7.94 2.55
CA ILE A 21 12.11 7.17 1.33
C ILE A 21 10.95 6.19 1.25
N PHE A 22 10.16 6.30 0.19
CA PHE A 22 9.15 5.32 -0.22
C PHE A 22 9.76 4.37 -1.24
N ILE A 23 9.45 3.09 -1.12
CA ILE A 23 10.09 2.00 -1.86
C ILE A 23 9.00 1.16 -2.52
N TYR A 24 9.12 0.96 -3.83
CA TYR A 24 8.18 0.14 -4.60
C TYR A 24 8.93 -0.97 -5.34
N HIS A 25 8.25 -2.12 -5.52
CA HIS A 25 8.72 -3.28 -6.30
C HIS A 25 7.93 -3.49 -7.59
N ASP A 26 6.86 -2.73 -7.78
CA ASP A 26 6.03 -2.78 -8.99
C ASP A 26 6.05 -1.40 -9.64
N TYR A 27 6.31 -1.37 -10.95
CA TYR A 27 6.42 -0.14 -11.72
C TYR A 27 5.10 0.62 -11.77
N LYS A 28 3.96 -0.08 -11.93
CA LYS A 28 2.64 0.56 -12.06
C LYS A 28 2.23 1.22 -10.76
N MET A 29 2.50 0.54 -9.64
CA MET A 29 2.31 1.10 -8.30
C MET A 29 3.19 2.33 -8.08
N ALA A 30 4.46 2.30 -8.49
CA ALA A 30 5.36 3.45 -8.44
C ALA A 30 4.84 4.64 -9.27
N CYS A 31 4.38 4.40 -10.51
CA CYS A 31 3.78 5.44 -11.35
C CYS A 31 2.55 6.08 -10.70
N THR A 32 1.64 5.27 -10.15
CA THR A 32 0.43 5.79 -9.49
C THR A 32 0.76 6.68 -8.29
N PHE A 33 1.84 6.33 -7.57
CA PHE A 33 2.32 7.15 -6.48
C PHE A 33 2.92 8.47 -6.99
N GLU A 34 3.77 8.41 -8.02
CA GLU A 34 4.38 9.58 -8.67
C GLU A 34 3.32 10.54 -9.22
N ASP A 35 2.29 10.03 -9.90
CA ASP A 35 1.18 10.81 -10.43
C ASP A 35 0.47 11.59 -9.31
N GLY A 36 0.22 10.94 -8.16
CA GLY A 36 -0.39 11.60 -7.01
C GLY A 36 0.48 12.68 -6.37
N LEU A 37 1.80 12.50 -6.38
CA LEU A 37 2.73 13.54 -5.92
C LEU A 37 2.72 14.76 -6.86
N VAL A 38 2.73 14.52 -8.17
CA VAL A 38 2.66 15.57 -9.19
C VAL A 38 1.32 16.31 -9.12
N GLU A 39 0.20 15.59 -9.00
CA GLU A 39 -1.14 16.18 -8.88
C GLU A 39 -1.29 17.08 -7.65
N SER A 40 -0.55 16.78 -6.58
CA SER A 40 -0.58 17.55 -5.33
C SER A 40 0.52 18.60 -5.20
N ASP A 41 1.29 18.86 -6.26
CA ASP A 41 2.45 19.76 -6.27
C ASP A 41 3.44 19.49 -5.11
N LEU A 42 3.66 18.21 -4.82
CA LEU A 42 4.56 17.76 -3.75
C LEU A 42 5.97 17.55 -4.32
N PHE A 43 6.97 18.17 -3.69
CA PHE A 43 8.36 17.95 -4.06
C PHE A 43 8.82 16.53 -3.71
N PHE A 44 9.47 15.87 -4.67
CA PHE A 44 10.10 14.56 -4.49
C PHE A 44 11.37 14.41 -5.33
N GLU A 45 12.24 13.51 -4.89
CA GLU A 45 13.37 13.01 -5.68
C GLU A 45 13.11 11.55 -6.01
N LYS A 46 13.45 11.15 -7.24
CA LYS A 46 13.24 9.79 -7.75
C LYS A 46 14.58 9.13 -8.03
N ASP A 47 14.70 7.88 -7.62
CA ASP A 47 15.87 7.05 -7.89
C ASP A 47 15.44 5.59 -8.15
N VAL A 48 16.32 4.81 -8.76
CA VAL A 48 16.08 3.41 -9.09
C VAL A 48 17.32 2.60 -8.72
N THR A 49 17.14 1.52 -7.96
CA THR A 49 18.27 0.64 -7.63
C THR A 49 18.77 -0.11 -8.87
N GLU A 50 19.99 -0.65 -8.81
CA GLU A 50 20.66 -1.38 -9.90
C GLU A 50 19.74 -2.33 -10.68
N ASN A 51 20.02 -2.42 -11.98
CA ASN A 51 19.27 -3.27 -12.91
C ASN A 51 19.45 -4.76 -12.54
N GLY A 52 18.35 -5.39 -12.11
CA GLY A 52 18.33 -6.81 -11.75
C GLY A 52 16.97 -7.22 -11.15
N PRO A 53 16.85 -8.47 -10.67
CA PRO A 53 15.61 -8.97 -10.05
C PRO A 53 15.17 -8.19 -8.80
N ASN A 54 16.08 -7.39 -8.22
CA ASN A 54 15.84 -6.55 -7.06
C ASN A 54 15.66 -5.06 -7.41
N LYS A 55 15.24 -4.76 -8.65
CA LYS A 55 14.91 -3.40 -9.06
C LYS A 55 13.83 -2.82 -8.16
N ARG A 56 14.12 -1.67 -7.55
CA ARG A 56 13.20 -0.91 -6.70
C ARG A 56 13.13 0.53 -7.18
N TRP A 57 11.91 1.06 -7.15
CA TRP A 57 11.65 2.47 -7.42
C TRP A 57 11.62 3.19 -6.08
N LEU A 58 12.46 4.20 -5.94
CA LEU A 58 12.69 4.95 -4.71
C LEU A 58 12.20 6.37 -4.91
N TYR A 59 11.46 6.88 -3.93
CA TYR A 59 11.00 8.26 -3.91
C TYR A 59 11.34 8.88 -2.55
N ALA A 60 12.21 9.88 -2.53
CA ALA A 60 12.48 10.66 -1.33
C ALA A 60 11.56 11.87 -1.28
N VAL A 61 10.82 12.00 -0.18
CA VAL A 61 9.89 13.11 0.05
C VAL A 61 10.22 13.80 1.37
N LYS A 62 9.87 15.08 1.48
CA LYS A 62 10.08 15.83 2.73
C LYS A 62 9.20 15.27 3.84
N LYS A 63 9.79 15.05 5.02
CA LYS A 63 9.11 14.50 6.20
C LYS A 63 7.95 15.39 6.68
N ARG A 64 8.02 16.71 6.45
CA ARG A 64 6.93 17.65 6.76
C ARG A 64 5.66 17.36 5.95
N ASP A 65 5.81 16.82 4.74
CA ASP A 65 4.72 16.54 3.80
C ASP A 65 4.23 15.08 3.92
N PHE A 66 4.75 14.34 4.90
CA PHE A 66 4.56 12.90 5.05
C PHE A 66 3.08 12.48 5.14
N GLN A 67 2.21 13.25 5.79
CA GLN A 67 0.79 12.89 5.90
C GLN A 67 0.07 12.95 4.54
N ALA A 68 0.36 13.99 3.74
CA ALA A 68 -0.18 14.11 2.39
C ALA A 68 0.36 13.00 1.48
N VAL A 69 1.68 12.75 1.53
CA VAL A 69 2.31 11.68 0.76
C VAL A 69 1.77 10.29 1.15
N LYS A 70 1.54 10.06 2.45
CA LYS A 70 1.03 8.77 2.95
C LYS A 70 -0.36 8.44 2.37
N LYS A 71 -1.20 9.45 2.12
CA LYS A 71 -2.48 9.26 1.42
C LYS A 71 -2.26 8.66 0.03
N TRP A 72 -1.36 9.24 -0.76
CA TRP A 72 -1.02 8.76 -2.10
C TRP A 72 -0.37 7.38 -2.08
N ASN A 73 0.49 7.11 -1.09
CA ASN A 73 1.06 5.78 -0.89
C ASN A 73 -0.04 4.73 -0.67
N ASN A 74 -1.03 5.03 0.18
CA ASN A 74 -2.14 4.13 0.44
C ASN A 74 -3.01 3.91 -0.81
N ILE A 75 -3.23 4.95 -1.62
CA ILE A 75 -3.96 4.84 -2.89
C ILE A 75 -3.17 3.95 -3.86
N ALA A 76 -1.88 4.19 -4.06
CA ALA A 76 -1.04 3.39 -4.94
C ALA A 76 -1.06 1.90 -4.56
N ILE A 77 -0.87 1.60 -3.27
CA ILE A 77 -0.95 0.23 -2.74
C ILE A 77 -2.35 -0.36 -2.93
N GLY A 78 -3.40 0.40 -2.60
CA GLY A 78 -4.79 -0.04 -2.68
C GLY A 78 -5.23 -0.38 -4.10
N THR A 79 -4.90 0.47 -5.08
CA THR A 79 -5.25 0.29 -6.49
C THR A 79 -4.60 -0.95 -7.10
N HIS A 80 -3.40 -1.32 -6.65
CA HIS A 80 -2.63 -2.45 -7.19
C HIS A 80 -2.66 -3.70 -6.30
N ARG A 81 -3.38 -3.66 -5.17
CA ARG A 81 -3.43 -4.79 -4.24
C ARG A 81 -4.18 -5.96 -4.90
N LYS A 82 -3.58 -7.14 -4.85
CA LYS A 82 -4.30 -8.37 -5.20
C LYS A 82 -5.46 -8.58 -4.21
N PRO A 83 -6.63 -9.03 -4.68
CA PRO A 83 -7.71 -9.41 -3.78
C PRO A 83 -7.24 -10.47 -2.80
N PHE A 84 -7.72 -10.41 -1.55
CA PHE A 84 -7.32 -11.33 -0.47
C PHE A 84 -7.49 -12.80 -0.88
N ILE A 85 -8.59 -13.11 -1.56
CA ILE A 85 -8.83 -14.40 -2.20
C ILE A 85 -8.78 -14.18 -3.71
N SER A 86 -7.69 -14.59 -4.34
CA SER A 86 -7.50 -14.40 -5.79
C SER A 86 -8.47 -15.24 -6.62
N ASP A 87 -8.77 -16.46 -6.19
CA ASP A 87 -9.76 -17.32 -6.86
C ASP A 87 -11.18 -16.74 -6.72
N PRO A 88 -11.90 -16.49 -7.83
CA PRO A 88 -13.21 -15.86 -7.77
C PRO A 88 -14.28 -16.78 -7.16
N ILE A 89 -14.21 -18.09 -7.40
CA ILE A 89 -15.21 -19.05 -6.89
C ILE A 89 -15.08 -19.13 -5.37
N LEU A 90 -13.87 -19.37 -4.87
CA LEU A 90 -13.60 -19.45 -3.44
C LEU A 90 -13.96 -18.14 -2.74
N ARG A 91 -13.69 -16.99 -3.37
CA ARG A 91 -14.04 -15.67 -2.83
C ARG A 91 -15.55 -15.54 -2.59
N TYR A 92 -16.37 -15.91 -3.57
CA TYR A 92 -17.82 -15.82 -3.43
C TYR A 92 -18.40 -16.88 -2.49
N VAL A 93 -17.81 -18.08 -2.43
CA VAL A 93 -18.20 -19.11 -1.44
C VAL A 93 -18.00 -18.59 -0.01
N VAL A 94 -16.84 -18.00 0.29
CA VAL A 94 -16.55 -17.45 1.63
C VAL A 94 -17.50 -16.29 1.97
N ILE A 95 -17.80 -15.42 0.99
CA ILE A 95 -18.77 -14.33 1.18
C ILE A 95 -20.15 -14.89 1.48
N ALA A 96 -20.62 -15.88 0.72
CA ALA A 96 -21.94 -16.48 0.89
C ALA A 96 -22.10 -17.14 2.27
N ILE A 97 -21.09 -17.89 2.73
CA ILE A 97 -21.10 -18.51 4.07
C ILE A 97 -21.15 -17.41 5.13
N SER A 98 -20.34 -16.37 5.00
CA SER A 98 -20.26 -15.27 5.97
C SER A 98 -21.59 -14.52 6.10
N VAL A 99 -22.21 -14.18 4.96
CA VAL A 99 -23.54 -13.55 4.91
C VAL A 99 -24.60 -14.49 5.47
N GLY A 100 -24.54 -15.79 5.18
CA GLY A 100 -25.45 -16.79 5.71
C GLY A 100 -25.40 -16.90 7.24
N VAL A 101 -24.21 -16.99 7.82
CA VAL A 101 -24.02 -17.00 9.28
C VAL A 101 -24.55 -15.71 9.91
N MET A 102 -24.26 -14.56 9.30
CA MET A 102 -24.74 -13.27 9.78
C MET A 102 -26.27 -13.18 9.73
N ALA A 103 -26.90 -13.65 8.66
CA ALA A 103 -28.35 -13.70 8.54
C ALA A 103 -28.99 -14.62 9.60
N LEU A 104 -28.41 -15.80 9.84
CA LEU A 104 -28.86 -16.71 10.90
C LEU A 104 -28.74 -16.07 12.28
N ALA A 105 -27.64 -15.36 12.55
CA ALA A 105 -27.46 -14.63 13.80
C ALA A 105 -28.51 -13.51 13.97
N PHE A 106 -28.80 -12.75 12.92
CA PHE A 106 -29.86 -11.73 12.95
C PHE A 106 -31.25 -12.32 13.19
N ILE A 107 -31.59 -13.43 12.53
CA ILE A 107 -32.87 -14.13 12.75
C ILE A 107 -32.95 -14.65 14.20
N GLY A 108 -31.85 -15.23 14.70
CA GLY A 108 -31.76 -15.68 16.08
C GLY A 108 -31.94 -14.56 17.09
N PHE A 109 -31.33 -13.40 16.84
CA PHE A 109 -31.48 -12.21 17.67
C PHE A 109 -32.92 -11.67 17.69
N LEU A 110 -33.62 -11.65 16.55
CA LEU A 110 -35.01 -11.17 16.48
C LEU A 110 -36.04 -12.12 17.11
N LYS A 111 -35.72 -13.42 17.18
CA LYS A 111 -36.59 -14.45 17.78
C LYS A 111 -36.30 -14.71 19.27
N SER A 112 -35.18 -14.23 19.79
CA SER A 112 -34.82 -14.31 21.21
C SER A 112 -35.47 -13.19 22.01
#